data_AF-A0A4R6C349-F1
#
_entry.id   AF-A0A4R6C349-F1
#
_cell.length_a   1.000
_cell.length_b   1.000
_cell.length_c   1.000
_cell.angle_alpha   90.00
_cell.angle_beta   90.00
_cell.angle_gamma   90.00
#
_symmetry.space_group_name_H-M   'P 1'
#
loop_
_entity.id
_entity.type
_entity.pdbx_description
1 polymer ?
#
loop_
_entity_poly.entity_id
_entity_poly.type
_entity_poly.pdbx_seq_one_letter_code
_entity_poly.pdbx_strand_id
1 'polypeptide(L)' 'MKHLSNLFSGKLTAYQIATATGVDIQIIEEMMENADAMNELDECSYNKLVQLENELFTPSVNNNETSA' A
#
# COMPACT_ATOMS: atom_id res chain seq x y z
N MET A 1 5.72 -5.20 14.16
CA MET A 1 4.45 -4.50 13.91
C MET A 1 4.33 -4.29 12.42
N LYS A 2 3.15 -4.54 11.86
CA LYS A 2 2.88 -4.30 10.44
C LYS A 2 2.85 -2.79 10.20
N HIS A 3 3.70 -2.30 9.31
CA HIS A 3 3.80 -0.87 9.01
C HIS A 3 3.90 -0.66 7.49
N LEU A 4 3.31 0.43 6.99
CA LEU A 4 3.36 0.89 5.60
C LEU A 4 3.77 2.36 5.66
N SER A 5 4.95 2.67 5.14
CA SER A 5 5.62 3.96 5.38
C SER A 5 5.10 5.09 4.49
N ASN A 6 4.57 4.76 3.32
CA ASN A 6 4.24 5.72 2.27
C ASN A 6 2.82 5.52 1.71
N LEU A 7 2.23 4.32 1.83
CA LEU A 7 0.95 4.01 1.21
C LEU A 7 -0.17 4.95 1.68
N PHE A 8 -0.18 5.30 2.97
CA PHE A 8 -1.16 6.20 3.59
C PHE A 8 -0.65 7.64 3.74
N SER A 9 0.40 8.04 3.02
CA SER A 9 0.98 9.40 3.08
C SER A 9 0.09 10.50 2.46
N GLY A 10 -1.15 10.18 2.07
CA GLY A 10 -2.10 11.12 1.46
C GLY A 10 -1.99 11.24 -0.06
N LYS A 11 -1.12 10.48 -0.73
CA LYS A 11 -1.04 10.46 -2.20
C LYS A 11 -2.13 9.63 -2.87
N LEU A 12 -2.69 8.66 -2.14
CA LEU A 12 -3.76 7.79 -2.60
C LEU A 12 -4.96 7.91 -1.66
N THR A 13 -6.16 7.84 -2.23
CA THR A 13 -7.40 7.70 -1.47
C THR A 13 -7.63 6.23 -1.09
N ALA A 14 -8.43 6.00 -0.04
CA ALA A 14 -8.84 4.66 0.34
C ALA A 14 -9.44 3.86 -0.83
N TYR A 15 -10.25 4.53 -1.66
CA TYR A 15 -10.83 3.95 -2.87
C TYR A 15 -9.77 3.47 -3.87
N GLN A 16 -8.72 4.25 -4.11
CA GLN A 16 -7.65 3.87 -5.04
C GLN A 16 -6.88 2.66 -4.52
N ILE A 17 -6.59 2.63 -3.21
CA ILE A 17 -5.89 1.52 -2.56
C ILE A 17 -6.75 0.24 -2.59
N ALA A 18 -8.03 0.35 -2.24
CA ALA A 18 -8.99 -0.76 -2.27
C ALA A 18 -9.15 -1.32 -3.68
N THR A 19 -9.24 -0.45 -4.69
CA THR A 19 -9.34 -0.86 -6.10
C THR A 19 -8.08 -1.60 -6.57
N ALA A 20 -6.89 -1.14 -6.19
CA ALA A 20 -5.62 -1.72 -6.62
C ALA A 20 -5.29 -3.04 -5.90
N THR A 21 -5.69 -3.18 -4.63
CA THR A 21 -5.37 -4.37 -3.81
C THR A 21 -6.52 -5.39 -3.72
N GLY A 22 -7.74 -4.97 -4.01
CA GLY A 22 -8.95 -5.76 -3.74
C GLY A 22 -9.21 -5.97 -2.25
N VAL A 23 -8.59 -5.17 -1.38
CA VAL A 23 -8.91 -5.11 0.06
C VAL A 23 -10.16 -4.23 0.23
N ASP A 24 -11.00 -4.57 1.20
CA ASP A 24 -12.22 -3.81 1.48
C ASP A 24 -11.89 -2.35 1.80
N ILE A 25 -12.60 -1.41 1.16
CA ILE A 25 -12.40 0.02 1.37
C ILE A 25 -12.60 0.44 2.82
N GLN A 26 -13.53 -0.20 3.55
CA GLN A 26 -13.77 0.11 4.97
C GLN A 26 -12.55 -0.23 5.83
N ILE A 27 -11.88 -1.35 5.52
CA ILE A 27 -10.64 -1.75 6.21
C ILE A 27 -9.53 -0.74 5.91
N ILE A 28 -9.44 -0.26 4.66
CA ILE A 28 -8.47 0.78 4.29
C ILE A 28 -8.74 2.09 5.04
N GLU A 29 -9.99 2.54 5.07
CA GLU A 29 -10.39 3.76 5.79
C GLU A 29 -10.06 3.64 7.28
N GLU A 30 -10.37 2.50 7.91
CA GLU A 30 -10.04 2.24 9.30
C GLU A 30 -8.52 2.29 9.55
N MET A 31 -7.69 1.74 8.65
CA MET A 31 -6.23 1.82 8.78
C MET A 31 -5.66 3.24 8.56
N MET A 32 -6.34 4.07 7.78
CA MET A 32 -5.97 5.47 7.58
C MET A 32 -6.28 6.33 8.83
N GLU A 33 -7.35 5.99 9.55
CA GLU A 33 -7.75 6.69 10.78
C GLU A 33 -7.08 6.11 12.05
N ASN A 34 -6.82 4.80 12.05
CA ASN A 34 -6.30 4.05 13.19
C ASN A 34 -5.12 3.16 12.79
N ALA A 35 -3.91 3.59 13.17
CA ALA A 35 -2.68 2.86 12.89
C ALA A 35 -2.63 1.46 13.56
N ASP A 36 -3.40 1.23 14.64
CA ASP A 36 -3.44 -0.06 15.32
C ASP A 36 -4.24 -1.12 14.56
N ALA A 37 -5.19 -0.72 13.72
CA ALA A 37 -6.00 -1.62 12.89
C ALA A 37 -5.12 -2.46 11.94
N MET A 38 -3.93 -1.97 11.59
CA MET A 38 -2.98 -2.70 10.74
C MET A 38 -2.41 -3.96 11.40
N ASN A 39 -2.41 -4.03 12.74
CA ASN A 39 -1.99 -5.23 13.45
C ASN A 39 -3.04 -6.35 13.38
N GLU A 40 -4.31 -6.00 13.18
CA GLU A 40 -5.44 -6.94 13.07
C GLU A 40 -5.67 -7.41 11.61
N LEU A 41 -5.08 -6.70 10.64
CA LEU A 41 -5.14 -7.07 9.23
C LEU A 41 -4.55 -8.47 9.01
N ASP A 42 -5.20 -9.28 8.18
CA ASP A 42 -4.66 -10.58 7.79
C ASP A 42 -3.36 -10.45 6.97
N GLU A 43 -2.57 -11.51 6.92
CA GLU A 43 -1.27 -11.50 6.24
C GLU A 43 -1.39 -11.37 4.71
N CYS A 44 -2.46 -11.89 4.11
CA CYS A 44 -2.69 -11.82 2.67
C CYS A 44 -3.00 -10.38 2.23
N SER A 45 -3.91 -9.71 2.93
CA SER A 45 -4.24 -8.31 2.70
C SER A 45 -3.04 -7.40 2.97
N TYR A 46 -2.28 -7.67 4.04
CA TYR A 46 -1.06 -6.92 4.32
C TYR A 46 -0.04 -7.04 3.17
N ASN A 47 0.20 -8.26 2.67
CA ASN A 47 1.15 -8.47 1.57
C ASN A 47 0.73 -7.75 0.28
N LYS A 48 -0.57 -7.65 -0.01
CA LYS A 48 -1.08 -6.89 -1.17
C LYS A 48 -0.81 -5.39 -1.02
N LEU A 49 -0.99 -4.84 0.17
CA LEU A 49 -0.71 -3.44 0.45
C LEU A 49 0.80 -3.13 0.39
N VAL A 50 1.63 -4.03 0.90
CA VAL A 50 3.09 -3.95 0.78
C VAL A 50 3.52 -4.01 -0.69
N GLN A 51 2.92 -4.88 -1.50
CA GLN A 51 3.20 -4.93 -2.94
C GLN A 51 2.84 -3.63 -3.63
N LEU A 52 1.64 -3.09 -3.37
CA LEU A 52 1.21 -1.81 -3.91
C LEU A 52 2.14 -0.65 -3.48
N GLU A 53 2.53 -0.62 -2.21
CA GLU A 53 3.49 0.36 -1.70
C GLU A 53 4.83 0.25 -2.43
N ASN A 54 5.32 -0.98 -2.62
CA ASN A 54 6.58 -1.20 -3.30
C ASN A 54 6.52 -0.78 -4.78
N GLU A 55 5.43 -1.08 -5.49
CA GLU A 55 5.25 -0.71 -6.89
C GLU A 55 5.19 0.81 -7.10
N LEU A 56 4.58 1.54 -6.16
CA LEU A 56 4.34 2.98 -6.30
C LEU A 56 5.41 3.86 -5.68
N PHE A 57 6.08 3.39 -4.62
CA PHE A 57 6.98 4.20 -3.80
C PHE A 57 8.41 3.69 -3.72
N THR A 58 8.70 2.46 -4.17
CA THR A 58 10.09 2.07 -4.38
C THR A 58 10.52 2.67 -5.71
N PRO A 59 11.50 3.59 -5.74
CA PRO A 59 12.14 3.92 -7.00
C PRO A 59 12.81 2.64 -7.48
N SER A 60 12.38 2.13 -8.64
CA SER A 60 13.11 1.09 -9.36
C SER A 60 14.50 1.62 -9.68
N VAL A 61 15.43 1.49 -8.75
CA VAL A 61 16.85 1.63 -9.03
C VAL A 61 17.24 0.32 -9.72
N ASN A 62 17.56 0.44 -11.01
CA ASN A 62 18.08 -0.55 -11.96
C ASN A 62 17.03 -1.33 -12.79
N ASN A 63 17.07 -1.37 -14.13
CA ASN A 63 18.21 -1.27 -15.05
C ASN A 63 17.87 -0.60 -16.40
N ASN A 64 18.88 0.09 -16.96
CA ASN A 64 19.19 0.31 -18.39
C ASN A 64 18.19 -0.22 -19.43
N GLU A 65 17.60 0.70 -20.21
CA GLU A 65 17.43 0.63 -21.68
C GLU A 65 16.65 1.88 -22.10
N THR A 66 17.33 2.96 -22.48
CA THR A 66 17.46 3.27 -23.91
C THR A 66 18.59 4.29 -24.09
N SER A 67 19.74 3.79 -24.54
CA SER A 67 20.54 4.57 -25.49
C SER A 67 19.83 4.44 -26.84
N ALA A 68 19.21 5.53 -27.29
CA ALA A 68 18.73 5.69 -28.66
C ALA A 68 19.11 7.10 -29.13
#